data_AF-A0A0W8FRS2-F1
#
_entry.id   AF-A0A0W8FRS2-F1
#
_cell.length_a   1.000
_cell.length_b   1.000
_cell.length_c   1.000
_cell.angle_alpha   90.00
_cell.angle_beta   90.00
_cell.angle_gamma   90.00
#
_symmetry.space_group_name_H-M   'P 1'
#
loop_
_entity.id
_entity.type
_entity.pdbx_description
1 polymer ?
#
loop_
_entity_poly.entity_id
_entity_poly.type
_entity_poly.pdbx_seq_one_letter_code
_entity_poly.pdbx_strand_id
1 'polypeptide(L)'
;MKPGASLMERFDGWFIKPIEKLKEMPEGDGGFLALSAALFLCERYYRAVTDTLNGKRDDEKFKVAAAKDLGLSLEDFNCFWIVYRNGVQHQGTPKKYIDKKNQIKYFFHISDEFNGIPEIYKINSYKREIRLNVWKFVDLIITKFKTNEAVFKKAVSRTFPEVK
;
A
#
# COMPACT_ATOMS: atom_id res chain seq x y z
N MET A 1 -14.29 19.00 -7.69
CA MET A 1 -13.57 19.66 -6.57
C MET A 1 -13.58 21.16 -6.80
N LYS A 2 -13.48 21.99 -5.76
CA LYS A 2 -13.51 23.45 -5.92
C LYS A 2 -12.18 23.98 -6.51
N PRO A 3 -12.22 25.00 -7.37
CA PRO A 3 -11.03 25.75 -7.75
C PRO A 3 -10.29 26.27 -6.51
N GLY A 4 -8.96 26.27 -6.55
CA GLY A 4 -8.13 26.76 -5.44
C GLY A 4 -8.09 25.84 -4.21
N ALA A 5 -8.57 24.60 -4.29
CA ALA A 5 -8.47 23.63 -3.21
C ALA A 5 -7.01 23.44 -2.76
N SER A 6 -6.78 23.43 -1.45
CA SER A 6 -5.50 23.11 -0.82
C SER A 6 -5.05 21.68 -1.15
N LEU A 7 -3.77 21.37 -0.92
CA LEU A 7 -3.24 20.01 -1.14
C LEU A 7 -3.98 18.96 -0.29
N MET A 8 -4.33 19.31 0.96
CA MET A 8 -5.09 18.41 1.83
C MET A 8 -6.51 18.20 1.32
N GLU A 9 -7.21 19.25 0.89
CA GLU A 9 -8.55 19.10 0.29
C GLU A 9 -8.53 18.23 -0.98
N ARG A 10 -7.44 18.30 -1.78
CA ARG A 10 -7.24 17.41 -2.92
C ARG A 10 -7.00 15.96 -2.49
N PHE A 11 -6.16 15.74 -1.49
CA PHE A 11 -5.92 14.40 -0.95
C PHE A 11 -7.21 13.79 -0.37
N ASP A 12 -7.97 14.58 0.38
CA ASP A 12 -9.28 14.21 0.91
C ASP A 12 -10.24 13.85 -0.22
N GLY A 13 -10.32 14.69 -1.26
CA GLY A 13 -11.23 14.50 -2.38
C GLY A 13 -10.86 13.34 -3.32
N TRP A 14 -9.57 13.06 -3.50
CA TRP A 14 -9.10 12.03 -4.43
C TRP A 14 -8.91 10.66 -3.81
N PHE A 15 -8.60 10.58 -2.52
CA PHE A 15 -8.27 9.32 -1.87
C PHE A 15 -9.22 9.03 -0.71
N ILE A 16 -9.27 9.91 0.29
CA ILE A 16 -9.97 9.58 1.55
C ILE A 16 -11.47 9.43 1.33
N LYS A 17 -12.15 10.44 0.80
CA LYS A 17 -13.62 10.38 0.61
C LYS A 17 -14.04 9.25 -0.34
N PRO A 18 -13.37 9.01 -1.48
CA PRO A 18 -13.68 7.84 -2.31
C PRO A 18 -13.47 6.51 -1.59
N ILE A 19 -12.39 6.36 -0.80
CA ILE A 19 -12.12 5.14 -0.02
C ILE A 19 -13.20 4.91 1.04
N GLU A 20 -13.62 5.95 1.77
CA GLU A 20 -14.72 5.84 2.73
C GLU A 20 -16.01 5.40 2.03
N LYS A 21 -16.29 5.89 0.82
CA LYS A 21 -17.43 5.43 0.02
C LYS A 21 -17.31 3.98 -0.45
N LEU A 22 -16.11 3.51 -0.77
CA LEU A 22 -15.89 2.10 -1.09
C LEU A 22 -16.15 1.18 0.12
N LYS A 23 -15.92 1.67 1.34
CA LYS A 23 -16.16 0.93 2.59
C LYS A 23 -17.66 0.73 2.88
N GLU A 24 -18.51 1.60 2.36
CA GLU A 24 -19.97 1.52 2.48
C GLU A 24 -20.59 0.47 1.53
N MET A 25 -19.83 -0.10 0.60
CA MET A 25 -20.35 -1.09 -0.35
C MET A 25 -20.73 -2.40 0.36
N PRO A 26 -21.83 -3.07 -0.06
CA PRO A 26 -22.21 -4.37 0.47
C PRO A 26 -21.08 -5.40 0.36
N GLU A 27 -21.06 -6.37 1.28
CA GLU A 27 -20.12 -7.51 1.28
C GLU A 27 -18.62 -7.15 1.25
N GLY A 28 -18.27 -5.87 1.43
CA GLY A 28 -16.88 -5.39 1.36
C GLY A 28 -16.31 -5.28 -0.06
N ASP A 29 -17.15 -5.26 -1.09
CA ASP A 29 -16.75 -5.29 -2.52
C ASP A 29 -15.78 -4.14 -2.90
N GLY A 30 -15.86 -2.99 -2.22
CA GLY A 30 -14.96 -1.87 -2.44
C GLY A 30 -13.53 -2.08 -1.94
N GLY A 31 -13.28 -3.14 -1.16
CA GLY A 31 -12.00 -3.39 -0.51
C GLY A 31 -10.83 -3.52 -1.49
N PHE A 32 -11.03 -4.17 -2.64
CA PHE A 32 -9.93 -4.39 -3.58
C PHE A 32 -9.44 -3.09 -4.25
N LEU A 33 -10.36 -2.17 -4.55
CA LEU A 33 -10.02 -0.84 -5.06
C LEU A 33 -9.38 0.03 -3.98
N ALA A 34 -9.89 -0.03 -2.74
CA ALA A 34 -9.29 0.65 -1.60
C ALA A 34 -7.86 0.17 -1.34
N LEU A 35 -7.62 -1.14 -1.42
CA LEU A 35 -6.30 -1.76 -1.33
C LEU A 35 -5.36 -1.26 -2.43
N SER A 36 -5.82 -1.21 -3.68
CA SER A 36 -5.03 -0.69 -4.81
C SER A 36 -4.56 0.75 -4.56
N ALA A 37 -5.46 1.61 -4.08
CA ALA A 37 -5.16 2.98 -3.71
C ALA A 37 -4.17 3.04 -2.53
N ALA A 38 -4.39 2.26 -1.47
CA ALA A 38 -3.50 2.21 -0.31
C ALA A 38 -2.09 1.71 -0.66
N LEU A 39 -1.96 0.72 -1.56
CA LEU A 39 -0.66 0.23 -2.04
C LEU A 39 0.11 1.32 -2.83
N PHE A 40 -0.59 2.09 -3.66
CA PHE A 40 -0.02 3.26 -4.33
C PHE A 40 0.46 4.32 -3.34
N LEU A 41 -0.40 4.65 -2.35
CA LEU A 41 -0.10 5.63 -1.33
C LEU A 41 1.07 5.17 -0.43
N CYS A 42 1.13 3.89 -0.09
CA CYS A 42 2.22 3.29 0.67
C CYS A 42 3.56 3.52 -0.02
N GLU A 43 3.65 3.21 -1.33
CA GLU A 43 4.87 3.46 -2.11
C GLU A 43 5.26 4.93 -2.08
N ARG A 44 4.29 5.81 -2.35
CA ARG A 44 4.50 7.25 -2.41
C ARG A 44 4.95 7.82 -1.07
N TYR A 45 4.37 7.35 0.04
CA TYR A 45 4.76 7.75 1.39
C TYR A 45 6.23 7.41 1.66
N TYR A 46 6.62 6.15 1.50
CA TYR A 46 8.00 5.75 1.81
C TYR A 46 9.02 6.33 0.83
N ARG A 47 8.66 6.52 -0.45
CA ARG A 47 9.50 7.26 -1.38
C ARG A 47 9.70 8.71 -0.98
N ALA A 48 8.69 9.36 -0.41
CA ALA A 48 8.85 10.69 0.18
C ALA A 48 9.73 10.64 1.43
N VAL A 49 9.55 9.66 2.32
CA VAL A 49 10.42 9.48 3.50
C VAL A 49 11.89 9.35 3.11
N THR A 50 12.20 8.65 2.02
CA THR A 50 13.58 8.32 1.62
C THR A 50 14.18 9.18 0.51
N ASP A 51 13.50 10.25 0.06
CA ASP A 51 13.95 11.09 -1.06
C ASP A 51 14.06 10.34 -2.41
N THR A 52 13.19 9.37 -2.65
CA THR A 52 13.22 8.51 -3.84
C THR A 52 11.93 8.59 -4.67
N LEU A 53 11.20 9.70 -4.57
CA LEU A 53 9.98 9.97 -5.37
C LEU A 53 10.23 9.90 -6.87
N ASN A 54 11.40 10.39 -7.32
CA ASN A 54 11.86 10.32 -8.70
C ASN A 54 12.89 9.18 -8.91
N GLY A 55 13.00 8.28 -7.94
CA GLY A 55 13.93 7.16 -7.97
C GLY A 55 13.51 6.09 -8.97
N LYS A 56 14.39 5.11 -9.17
CA LYS A 56 14.11 3.96 -10.06
C LYS A 56 12.95 3.11 -9.49
N ARG A 57 12.33 2.32 -10.37
CA ARG A 57 11.25 1.39 -10.01
C ARG A 57 11.64 0.49 -8.84
N ASP A 58 12.85 -0.07 -8.88
CA ASP A 58 13.36 -1.01 -7.88
C ASP A 58 14.25 -0.35 -6.81
N ASP A 59 13.99 0.92 -6.50
CA ASP A 59 14.72 1.61 -5.43
C ASP A 59 14.54 0.88 -4.09
N GLU A 60 15.64 0.35 -3.58
CA GLU A 60 15.64 -0.47 -2.36
C GLU A 60 15.46 0.37 -1.10
N LYS A 61 15.81 1.67 -1.12
CA LYS A 61 15.79 2.52 0.07
C LYS A 61 14.39 2.64 0.66
N PHE A 62 13.37 2.88 -0.18
CA PHE A 62 12.00 2.99 0.31
C PHE A 62 11.49 1.65 0.84
N LYS A 63 11.89 0.52 0.23
CA LYS A 63 11.48 -0.81 0.68
C LYS A 63 12.09 -1.16 2.03
N VAL A 64 13.36 -0.79 2.25
CA VAL A 64 14.03 -0.93 3.55
C VAL A 64 13.32 -0.09 4.62
N ALA A 65 13.00 1.17 4.30
CA ALA A 65 12.26 2.04 5.21
C ALA A 65 10.87 1.49 5.53
N ALA A 66 10.15 0.99 4.52
CA ALA A 66 8.82 0.41 4.68
C ALA A 66 8.87 -0.87 5.51
N ALA A 67 9.80 -1.78 5.25
CA ALA A 67 9.99 -3.01 6.02
C ALA A 67 10.25 -2.68 7.49
N LYS A 68 11.16 -1.74 7.77
CA LYS A 68 11.49 -1.31 9.13
C LYS A 68 10.28 -0.73 9.87
N ASP A 69 9.55 0.19 9.24
CA ASP A 69 8.40 0.87 9.84
C ASP A 69 7.21 -0.08 10.05
N LEU A 70 7.06 -1.10 9.19
CA LEU A 70 6.04 -2.14 9.32
C LEU A 70 6.47 -3.32 10.21
N GLY A 71 7.68 -3.30 10.77
CA GLY A 71 8.18 -4.40 11.61
C GLY A 71 8.39 -5.72 10.84
N LEU A 72 8.68 -5.64 9.54
CA LEU A 72 8.92 -6.79 8.67
C LEU A 72 10.39 -6.93 8.33
N SER A 73 10.82 -8.15 7.99
CA SER A 73 12.08 -8.31 7.29
C SER A 73 11.98 -7.71 5.88
N LEU A 74 13.11 -7.30 5.31
CA LEU A 74 13.15 -6.81 3.92
C LEU A 74 12.68 -7.90 2.93
N GLU A 75 12.97 -9.17 3.22
CA GLU A 75 12.53 -10.30 2.41
C GLU A 75 11.00 -10.43 2.43
N ASP A 76 10.38 -10.39 3.61
CA ASP A 76 8.93 -10.46 3.78
C ASP A 76 8.22 -9.29 3.10
N PHE A 77 8.75 -8.07 3.29
CA PHE A 77 8.21 -6.90 2.61
C PHE A 77 8.32 -7.02 1.09
N ASN A 78 9.44 -7.51 0.56
CA ASN A 78 9.59 -7.74 -0.88
C ASN A 78 8.58 -8.77 -1.40
N CYS A 79 8.34 -9.86 -0.68
CA CYS A 79 7.35 -10.86 -1.05
C CYS A 79 5.94 -10.26 -1.06
N PHE A 80 5.57 -9.53 -0.01
CA PHE A 80 4.33 -8.74 0.03
C PHE A 80 4.22 -7.79 -1.15
N TRP A 81 5.29 -7.04 -1.46
CA TRP A 81 5.30 -6.07 -2.54
C TRP A 81 5.11 -6.70 -3.91
N ILE A 82 5.73 -7.86 -4.14
CA ILE A 82 5.61 -8.61 -5.41
C ILE A 82 4.21 -9.19 -5.57
N VAL A 83 3.64 -9.76 -4.51
CA VAL A 83 2.30 -10.37 -4.54
C VAL A 83 1.21 -9.31 -4.62
N TYR A 84 1.19 -8.36 -3.69
CA TYR A 84 0.13 -7.36 -3.59
C TYR A 84 0.37 -6.19 -4.52
N ARG A 85 1.36 -5.31 -4.23
CA ARG A 85 1.53 -4.07 -5.02
C ARG A 85 1.71 -4.36 -6.51
N ASN A 86 2.65 -5.23 -6.87
CA ASN A 86 2.92 -5.54 -8.26
C ASN A 86 1.79 -6.35 -8.91
N GLY A 87 1.15 -7.26 -8.19
CA GLY A 87 -0.02 -7.98 -8.71
C GLY A 87 -1.17 -7.02 -8.97
N VAL A 88 -1.68 -6.39 -7.92
CA VAL A 88 -2.88 -5.55 -7.97
C VAL A 88 -2.75 -4.46 -9.03
N GLN A 89 -1.61 -3.77 -9.11
CA GLN A 89 -1.45 -2.65 -10.04
C GLN A 89 -1.10 -3.03 -11.49
N HIS A 90 -0.59 -4.24 -11.75
CA HIS A 90 -0.25 -4.68 -13.13
C HIS A 90 -1.20 -5.73 -13.69
N GLN A 91 -1.90 -6.47 -12.82
CA GLN A 91 -2.74 -7.63 -13.18
C GLN A 91 -4.18 -7.49 -12.65
N GLY A 92 -4.49 -6.44 -11.89
CA GLY A 92 -5.80 -6.26 -11.28
C GLY A 92 -6.13 -7.28 -10.18
N THR A 93 -5.19 -8.15 -9.80
CA THR A 93 -5.34 -9.19 -8.78
C THR A 93 -3.98 -9.47 -8.13
N PRO A 94 -3.90 -10.02 -6.90
CA PRO A 94 -2.61 -10.35 -6.31
C PRO A 94 -1.89 -11.43 -7.13
N LYS A 95 -0.59 -11.25 -7.32
CA LYS A 95 0.22 -12.09 -8.19
C LYS A 95 0.53 -13.43 -7.54
N LYS A 96 0.33 -14.53 -8.27
CA LYS A 96 0.92 -15.83 -7.92
C LYS A 96 2.44 -15.73 -7.98
N TYR A 97 3.11 -15.91 -6.84
CA TYR A 97 4.56 -15.75 -6.74
C TYR A 97 5.23 -17.02 -6.23
N ILE A 98 6.36 -17.37 -6.85
CA ILE A 98 7.24 -18.44 -6.42
C ILE A 98 8.63 -17.84 -6.29
N ASP A 99 9.18 -17.88 -5.08
CA ASP A 99 10.60 -17.64 -4.88
C ASP A 99 11.37 -18.83 -5.45
N LYS A 100 12.04 -18.60 -6.58
CA LYS A 100 12.81 -19.64 -7.29
C LYS A 100 14.02 -20.12 -6.51
N LYS A 101 14.58 -19.30 -5.62
CA LYS A 101 15.77 -19.65 -4.85
C LYS A 101 15.44 -20.73 -3.82
N ASN A 102 14.37 -20.51 -3.05
CA ASN A 102 13.96 -21.41 -1.98
C ASN A 102 12.81 -22.34 -2.37
N GLN A 103 12.30 -22.24 -3.59
CA GLN A 103 11.13 -22.98 -4.10
C GLN A 103 9.86 -22.78 -3.22
N ILE A 104 9.70 -21.57 -2.66
CA ILE A 104 8.57 -21.22 -1.79
C ILE A 104 7.48 -20.56 -2.64
N LYS A 105 6.26 -21.10 -2.55
CA LYS A 105 5.06 -20.53 -3.16
C LYS A 105 4.35 -19.60 -2.18
N TYR A 106 4.03 -18.39 -2.64
CA TYR A 106 3.30 -17.40 -1.87
C TYR A 106 1.85 -17.27 -2.36
N PHE A 107 0.94 -17.28 -1.40
CA PHE A 107 -0.49 -17.07 -1.58
C PHE A 107 -0.91 -15.79 -0.85
N PHE A 108 -2.06 -15.24 -1.21
CA PHE A 108 -2.65 -14.10 -0.52
C PHE A 108 -3.91 -14.56 0.23
N HIS A 109 -4.16 -13.96 1.38
CA HIS A 109 -5.37 -14.19 2.16
C HIS A 109 -5.82 -12.87 2.78
N ILE A 110 -7.01 -12.44 2.42
CA ILE A 110 -7.64 -11.23 2.95
C ILE A 110 -8.77 -11.65 3.89
N SER A 111 -8.75 -11.12 5.11
CA SER A 111 -9.80 -11.35 6.11
C SER A 111 -9.81 -10.21 7.12
N ASP A 112 -10.97 -9.94 7.71
CA ASP A 112 -11.13 -8.90 8.74
C ASP A 112 -10.46 -9.25 10.07
N GLU A 113 -10.23 -10.53 10.32
CA GLU A 113 -9.56 -11.04 11.52
C GLU A 113 -8.07 -10.68 11.58
N PHE A 114 -7.45 -10.43 10.42
CA PHE A 114 -6.02 -10.12 10.33
C PHE A 114 -5.71 -8.67 10.75
N ASN A 115 -4.42 -8.37 10.82
CA ASN A 115 -3.93 -7.04 11.13
C ASN A 115 -3.74 -6.19 9.85
N GLY A 116 -3.57 -4.88 10.04
CA GLY A 116 -3.27 -3.96 8.92
C GLY A 116 -1.83 -4.07 8.43
N ILE A 117 -0.92 -4.61 9.23
CA ILE A 117 0.45 -4.93 8.79
C ILE A 117 0.44 -6.33 8.17
N PRO A 118 1.03 -6.54 6.97
CA PRO A 118 1.06 -7.86 6.33
C PRO A 118 1.79 -8.89 7.19
N GLU A 119 1.21 -10.07 7.37
CA GLU A 119 1.82 -11.19 8.09
C GLU A 119 2.19 -12.31 7.11
N ILE A 120 3.41 -12.85 7.23
CA ILE A 120 3.85 -14.03 6.47
C ILE A 120 3.62 -15.29 7.30
N TYR A 121 2.50 -15.96 7.04
CA TYR A 121 2.15 -17.20 7.70
C TYR A 121 2.77 -18.42 7.02
N LYS A 122 3.46 -19.25 7.81
CA LYS A 122 4.07 -20.49 7.32
C LYS A 122 3.08 -21.65 7.36
N ILE A 123 2.55 -22.02 6.19
CA ILE A 123 1.71 -23.21 6.05
C ILE A 123 2.55 -24.49 6.17
N ASN A 124 3.66 -24.58 5.41
CA ASN A 124 4.62 -25.69 5.45
C ASN A 124 5.97 -25.22 4.88
N SER A 125 6.92 -26.14 4.63
CA SER A 125 8.25 -25.78 4.11
C SER A 125 8.21 -25.01 2.77
N TYR A 126 7.27 -25.32 1.88
CA TYR A 126 7.22 -24.82 0.50
C TYR A 126 6.08 -23.84 0.22
N LYS A 127 5.22 -23.57 1.22
CA LYS A 127 4.06 -22.68 1.07
C LYS A 127 4.05 -21.63 2.16
N ARG A 128 3.81 -20.38 1.78
CA ARG A 128 3.57 -19.24 2.65
C ARG A 128 2.29 -18.54 2.23
N GLU A 129 1.60 -17.97 3.19
CA GLU A 129 0.42 -17.15 2.97
C GLU A 129 0.71 -15.75 3.50
N ILE A 130 0.42 -14.74 2.69
CA ILE A 130 0.50 -13.35 3.08
C ILE A 130 -0.90 -12.92 3.52
N ARG A 131 -1.06 -12.67 4.81
CA ARG A 131 -2.32 -12.35 5.47
C ARG A 131 -2.44 -10.84 5.66
N LEU A 132 -3.59 -10.29 5.31
CA LEU A 132 -3.82 -8.84 5.41
C LEU A 132 -5.29 -8.53 5.68
N ASN A 133 -5.55 -7.65 6.64
CA ASN A 133 -6.81 -6.92 6.69
C ASN A 133 -6.68 -5.66 5.84
N VAL A 134 -7.49 -5.59 4.78
CA VAL A 134 -7.45 -4.50 3.80
C VAL A 134 -7.78 -3.16 4.44
N TRP A 135 -8.87 -3.07 5.19
CA TRP A 135 -9.33 -1.81 5.76
C TRP A 135 -8.36 -1.28 6.81
N LYS A 136 -7.80 -2.15 7.66
CA LYS A 136 -6.76 -1.76 8.62
C LYS A 136 -5.48 -1.29 7.94
N PHE A 137 -5.09 -1.90 6.81
CA PHE A 137 -3.94 -1.43 6.02
C PHE A 137 -4.21 -0.08 5.39
N VAL A 138 -5.39 0.12 4.80
CA VAL A 138 -5.84 1.40 4.24
C VAL A 138 -5.79 2.49 5.30
N ASP A 139 -6.37 2.25 6.47
CA ASP A 139 -6.41 3.19 7.60
C ASP A 139 -4.99 3.52 8.10
N LEU A 140 -4.12 2.51 8.19
CA LEU A 140 -2.71 2.68 8.55
C LEU A 140 -2.01 3.66 7.59
N ILE A 141 -2.14 3.45 6.28
CA ILE A 141 -1.47 4.30 5.28
C ILE A 141 -2.06 5.71 5.25
N ILE A 142 -3.39 5.86 5.31
CA ILE A 142 -4.03 7.19 5.37
C ILE A 142 -3.58 7.94 6.62
N THR A 143 -3.53 7.27 7.77
CA THR A 143 -3.09 7.86 9.04
C THR A 143 -1.65 8.36 8.97
N LYS A 144 -0.75 7.63 8.29
CA LYS A 144 0.63 8.09 8.06
C LYS A 144 0.70 9.42 7.29
N PHE A 145 -0.14 9.60 6.26
CA PHE A 145 -0.21 10.89 5.56
C PHE A 145 -0.81 12.01 6.43
N LYS A 146 -1.86 11.71 7.20
CA LYS A 146 -2.52 12.72 8.05
C LYS A 146 -1.66 13.20 9.20
N THR A 147 -0.82 12.33 9.77
CA THR A 147 -0.03 12.62 10.98
C THR A 147 1.38 13.10 10.70
N ASN A 148 1.84 13.05 9.44
CA ASN A 148 3.18 13.48 9.05
C ASN A 148 3.13 14.55 7.95
N GLU A 149 2.89 15.80 8.36
CA GLU A 149 2.68 16.94 7.46
C GLU A 149 3.87 17.18 6.52
N ALA A 150 5.11 17.01 7.03
CA ALA A 150 6.32 17.20 6.23
C ALA A 150 6.42 16.17 5.10
N VAL A 151 6.19 14.89 5.42
CA VAL A 151 6.17 13.82 4.41
C VAL A 151 4.99 13.99 3.46
N PHE A 152 3.81 14.37 3.95
CA PHE A 152 2.65 14.67 3.12
C PHE A 152 2.96 15.74 2.07
N LYS A 153 3.45 16.92 2.50
CA LYS A 153 3.82 18.02 1.60
C LYS A 153 4.81 17.55 0.55
N LYS A 154 5.85 16.82 0.95
CA LYS A 154 6.85 16.27 0.03
C LYS A 154 6.27 15.28 -0.97
N ALA A 155 5.39 14.39 -0.50
CA ALA A 155 4.77 13.35 -1.30
C ALA A 155 3.80 13.87 -2.38
N VAL A 156 3.15 15.03 -2.16
CA VAL A 156 2.05 15.49 -3.02
C VAL A 156 2.31 16.82 -3.75
N SER A 157 3.13 17.73 -3.19
CA SER A 157 3.27 19.13 -3.65
C SER A 157 3.60 19.33 -5.13
N ARG A 158 4.37 18.42 -5.74
CA ARG A 158 4.77 18.52 -7.16
C ARG A 158 4.00 17.59 -8.09
N THR A 159 3.01 16.87 -7.56
CA THR A 159 2.35 15.79 -8.29
C THR A 159 0.83 15.89 -8.31
N PHE A 160 0.24 16.62 -7.35
CA PHE A 160 -1.20 16.81 -7.32
C PHE A 160 -1.54 18.07 -8.11
N PRO A 161 -2.10 17.93 -9.33
CA PRO A 161 -2.43 19.11 -10.15
C PRO A 161 -3.37 20.05 -9.40
N GLU A 162 -3.27 21.33 -9.73
CA GLU A 162 -4.27 22.31 -9.31
C GLU A 162 -5.60 22.02 -9.99
N VAL A 163 -6.67 22.13 -9.22
CA VAL A 163 -8.03 22.14 -9.77
C VAL A 163 -8.31 23.59 -10.15
N LYS A 164 -8.45 23.84 -11.46
CA LYS A 164 -8.81 25.14 -12.03
C LYS A 164 -10.31 25.21 -12.27
#